data_AF-A0A948AWW5-F1
#
_entry.id   AF-A0A948AWW5-F1
#
_cell.length_a   1.000
_cell.length_b   1.000
_cell.length_c   1.000
_cell.angle_alpha   90.00
_cell.angle_beta   90.00
_cell.angle_gamma   90.00
#
_symmetry.space_group_name_H-M   'P 1'
#
loop_
_entity.id
_entity.type
_entity.pdbx_description
1 polymer ?
#
loop_
_entity_poly.entity_id
_entity_poly.type
_entity_poly.pdbx_seq_one_letter_code
_entity_poly.pdbx_strand_id
1 'polypeptide(L)'
;MFYIYALIFIIGLAFGSFASVVIHRLHAKEAGIFWGRSKCPKCAKDLKVMDLIPIASYLINKFKCRYCDENIALTYPFLELMMGVMFFLTASLAGVE
;
A
#
# COMPACT_ATOMS: atom_id res chain seq x y z
N MET A 1 1.13 10.76 22.67
CA MET A 1 2.48 10.61 22.09
C MET A 1 2.61 9.35 21.25
N PHE A 2 3.02 8.19 21.79
CA PHE A 2 3.28 7.00 20.97
C PHE A 2 2.11 6.56 20.08
N TYR A 3 0.88 6.53 20.63
CA TYR A 3 -0.32 6.17 19.88
C TYR A 3 -0.60 7.12 18.70
N ILE A 4 -0.33 8.42 18.87
CA ILE A 4 -0.55 9.43 17.82
C ILE A 4 0.44 9.18 16.67
N TYR A 5 1.72 8.99 16.99
CA TYR A 5 2.73 8.65 15.98
C TYR A 5 2.43 7.34 15.25
N ALA A 6 1.96 6.32 15.98
CA ALA A 6 1.56 5.05 15.37
C ALA A 6 0.38 5.23 14.40
N LEU A 7 -0.63 6.03 14.77
CA LEU A 7 -1.76 6.34 13.90
C LEU A 7 -1.31 7.11 12.65
N ILE A 8 -0.45 8.11 12.81
CA ILE A 8 0.11 8.89 11.70
C ILE A 8 0.91 8.00 10.75
N PHE A 9 1.72 7.09 11.28
CA PHE A 9 2.45 6.10 10.50
C PHE A 9 1.51 5.20 9.69
N ILE A 10 0.45 4.67 10.31
CA ILE A 10 -0.55 3.82 9.65
C ILE A 10 -1.28 4.60 8.53
N ILE A 11 -1.61 5.88 8.78
CA ILE A 11 -2.19 6.76 7.75
C ILE A 11 -1.21 6.92 6.58
N GLY A 12 0.07 7.15 6.86
CA GLY A 12 1.12 7.24 5.84
C GLY A 12 1.23 5.96 5.00
N LEU A 13 1.17 4.78 5.64
CA LEU A 13 1.14 3.50 4.92
C LEU A 13 -0.09 3.40 3.99
N ALA A 14 -1.27 3.79 4.46
CA ALA A 14 -2.49 3.78 3.67
C ALA A 14 -2.40 4.74 2.46
N PHE A 15 -1.82 5.93 2.64
CA PHE A 15 -1.53 6.85 1.54
C PHE A 15 -0.54 6.27 0.53
N GLY A 16 0.52 5.60 0.98
CA GLY A 16 1.47 4.92 0.10
C GLY A 16 0.81 3.78 -0.70
N SER A 17 -0.13 3.05 -0.08
CA SER A 17 -0.88 1.99 -0.74
C SER A 17 -1.83 2.54 -1.81
N PHE A 18 -2.53 3.63 -1.49
CA PHE A 18 -3.37 4.33 -2.47
C PHE A 18 -2.53 4.90 -3.63
N ALA A 19 -1.41 5.55 -3.34
CA ALA A 19 -0.49 6.08 -4.35
C ALA A 19 0.02 4.97 -5.29
N SER A 20 0.34 3.80 -4.75
CA SER A 20 0.71 2.61 -5.52
C SER A 20 -0.37 2.20 -6.53
N VAL A 21 -1.64 2.19 -6.11
CA VAL A 21 -2.78 1.90 -7.01
C VAL A 21 -2.92 2.97 -8.08
N VAL A 22 -2.81 4.25 -7.71
CA VAL A 22 -2.87 5.38 -8.66
C VAL A 22 -1.78 5.24 -9.72
N ILE A 23 -0.53 5.03 -9.32
CA ILE A 23 0.62 4.86 -10.22
C ILE A 23 0.37 3.69 -11.18
N HIS A 24 -0.08 2.55 -10.66
CA HIS A 24 -0.37 1.38 -11.48
C HIS A 24 -1.46 1.67 -12.53
N ARG A 25 -2.58 2.29 -12.12
CA ARG A 25 -3.70 2.60 -13.02
C ARG A 25 -3.36 3.67 -14.06
N LEU A 26 -2.55 4.66 -13.68
CA LEU A 26 -2.04 5.67 -14.60
C LEU A 26 -1.15 5.04 -15.67
N HIS A 27 -0.24 4.14 -15.28
CA HIS A 27 0.59 3.40 -16.25
C HIS A 27 -0.23 2.46 -17.12
N ALA A 28 -1.27 1.83 -16.57
CA ALA A 28 -2.19 0.96 -17.32
C ALA A 28 -3.20 1.72 -18.20
N LYS A 29 -3.22 3.07 -18.15
CA LYS A 29 -4.18 3.95 -18.85
C LYS A 29 -5.65 3.57 -18.59
N GLU A 30 -5.94 3.13 -17.37
CA GLU A 30 -7.31 2.82 -16.97
C GLU A 30 -8.14 4.11 -16.83
N ALA A 31 -9.38 4.10 -17.34
CA ALA A 31 -10.25 5.29 -17.38
C ALA A 31 -10.77 5.76 -16.00
N GLY A 32 -10.41 5.08 -14.89
CA GLY A 32 -10.90 5.42 -13.55
C GLY A 32 -9.96 5.02 -12.43
N ILE A 33 -9.59 5.99 -11.58
CA ILE A 33 -8.80 5.77 -10.35
C ILE A 33 -9.69 5.31 -9.19
N PHE A 34 -10.91 5.86 -9.11
CA PHE A 34 -11.87 5.56 -8.03
C PHE A 34 -12.82 4.41 -8.36
N TRP A 35 -12.88 4.01 -9.63
CA TRP A 35 -13.84 3.03 -10.13
C TRP A 35 -13.14 1.71 -10.39
N GLY A 36 -13.72 0.60 -9.93
CA GLY A 36 -13.17 -0.75 -10.13
C GLY A 36 -12.32 -1.27 -8.97
N ARG A 37 -12.32 -2.60 -8.80
CA ARG A 37 -11.57 -3.31 -7.76
C ARG A 37 -10.10 -3.46 -8.14
N SER A 38 -9.23 -3.50 -7.12
CA SER A 38 -7.83 -3.89 -7.30
C SER A 38 -7.77 -5.35 -7.76
N LYS A 39 -7.02 -5.60 -8.84
CA LYS A 39 -6.86 -6.93 -9.43
C LYS A 39 -5.39 -7.31 -9.47
N CYS A 40 -5.11 -8.60 -9.37
CA CYS A 40 -3.77 -9.08 -9.67
C CYS A 40 -3.46 -8.88 -11.17
N PRO A 41 -2.31 -8.29 -11.54
CA PRO A 41 -1.97 -8.04 -12.95
C PRO A 41 -1.67 -9.31 -13.74
N LYS A 42 -1.44 -10.46 -13.08
CA LYS A 42 -1.18 -11.74 -13.75
C LYS A 42 -2.43 -12.61 -13.91
N CYS A 43 -3.15 -12.85 -12.81
CA CYS A 43 -4.29 -13.76 -12.82
C CYS A 43 -5.65 -13.04 -12.94
N ALA A 44 -5.66 -11.71 -12.98
CA ALA A 44 -6.86 -10.86 -13.07
C ALA A 44 -7.92 -11.09 -11.97
N LYS A 45 -7.59 -11.85 -10.93
CA LYS A 45 -8.47 -12.08 -9.78
C LYS A 45 -8.61 -10.79 -8.98
N ASP A 46 -9.83 -10.50 -8.55
CA ASP A 46 -10.11 -9.42 -7.60
C ASP A 46 -9.40 -9.70 -6.27
N LEU A 47 -8.64 -8.71 -5.80
CA LEU A 47 -7.98 -8.75 -4.50
C LEU A 47 -8.99 -8.41 -3.41
N LYS A 48 -8.95 -9.17 -2.31
CA LYS A 48 -9.80 -8.90 -1.13
C LYS A 48 -9.16 -7.80 -0.29
N VAL A 49 -9.94 -7.23 0.62
CA VAL A 49 -9.47 -6.22 1.59
C VAL A 49 -8.22 -6.70 2.35
N MET A 50 -8.17 -7.99 2.72
CA MET A 50 -7.00 -8.57 3.40
C MET A 50 -5.73 -8.58 2.54
N ASP A 51 -5.88 -8.61 1.22
CA ASP A 51 -4.76 -8.60 0.28
C ASP A 51 -4.24 -7.15 0.05
N LEU A 52 -5.01 -6.15 0.50
CA LEU A 52 -4.74 -4.71 0.38
C LEU A 52 -4.22 -4.07 1.68
N ILE A 53 -4.06 -4.85 2.75
CA ILE A 53 -3.53 -4.33 4.03
C ILE A 53 -2.05 -3.97 3.83
N PRO A 54 -1.65 -2.69 3.97
CA PRO A 54 -0.30 -2.24 3.68
C PRO A 54 0.74 -3.03 4.48
N ILE A 55 1.83 -3.43 3.81
CA ILE A 55 2.96 -4.25 4.32
C ILE A 55 2.57 -5.65 4.81
N ALA A 56 1.53 -5.78 5.63
CA ALA A 56 1.10 -7.02 6.26
C ALA A 56 0.66 -8.07 5.23
N SER A 57 -0.08 -7.67 4.18
CA SER A 57 -0.53 -8.63 3.15
C SER A 57 0.65 -9.25 2.41
N TYR A 58 1.71 -8.48 2.16
CA TYR A 58 2.93 -8.94 1.51
C TYR A 58 3.73 -9.88 2.40
N LEU A 59 3.89 -9.57 3.70
CA LEU A 59 4.60 -10.43 4.64
C LEU A 59 3.89 -11.77 4.83
N ILE A 60 2.56 -11.75 5.01
CA ILE A 60 1.75 -12.96 5.20
C ILE A 60 1.81 -13.86 3.96
N ASN A 61 1.69 -13.27 2.76
CA ASN A 61 1.73 -14.02 1.51
C ASN A 61 3.17 -14.22 0.97
N LYS A 62 4.22 -13.94 1.76
CA LYS A 62 5.64 -14.08 1.38
C LYS A 62 6.01 -13.41 0.05
N PHE A 63 5.50 -12.20 -0.16
CA PHE A 63 5.66 -11.40 -1.38
C PHE A 63 5.10 -12.08 -2.63
N LYS A 64 4.13 -12.99 -2.48
CA LYS A 64 3.46 -13.67 -3.60
C LYS A 64 1.96 -13.38 -3.61
N CYS A 65 1.37 -13.46 -4.79
CA CYS A 65 -0.08 -13.39 -4.95
C CYS A 65 -0.72 -14.64 -4.36
N ARG A 66 -1.70 -14.47 -3.44
CA ARG A 66 -2.43 -15.57 -2.81
C ARG A 66 -3.15 -16.52 -3.78
N TYR A 67 -3.48 -16.06 -4.99
CA TYR A 67 -4.31 -16.81 -5.93
C TYR A 67 -3.51 -17.52 -7.03
N CYS A 68 -2.31 -17.03 -7.36
CA CYS A 68 -1.52 -17.54 -8.48
C CYS A 68 -0.03 -17.71 -8.16
N ASP A 69 0.39 -17.47 -6.91
CA ASP A 69 1.76 -17.60 -6.41
C ASP A 69 2.83 -16.77 -7.15
N GLU A 70 2.43 -15.87 -8.04
CA GLU A 70 3.36 -14.95 -8.70
C GLU A 70 3.95 -13.97 -7.68
N ASN A 71 5.25 -13.70 -7.79
CA ASN A 71 5.91 -12.64 -7.03
C ASN A 71 5.27 -11.27 -7.29
N ILE A 72 4.94 -10.59 -6.20
CA ILE A 72 4.51 -9.20 -6.21
C ILE A 72 5.75 -8.32 -6.19
N ALA A 73 5.80 -7.28 -7.01
CA ALA A 73 6.94 -6.39 -7.06
C ALA A 73 7.17 -5.71 -5.69
N LEU A 74 8.43 -5.72 -5.23
CA LEU A 74 8.83 -5.12 -3.95
C LEU A 74 8.67 -3.60 -3.93
N THR A 75 8.50 -2.97 -5.09
CA THR A 75 8.24 -1.54 -5.23
C THR A 75 6.98 -1.11 -4.49
N TYR A 76 5.93 -1.95 -4.46
CA TYR A 76 4.68 -1.63 -3.77
C TYR A 76 4.83 -1.55 -2.24
N PRO A 77 5.27 -2.61 -1.52
CA PRO A 77 5.47 -2.52 -0.07
C PRO A 77 6.56 -1.54 0.32
N PHE A 78 7.56 -1.31 -0.55
CA PHE A 78 8.58 -0.30 -0.32
C PHE A 78 8.00 1.12 -0.33
N LEU A 79 7.13 1.44 -1.29
CA LEU A 79 6.50 2.76 -1.38
C LEU A 79 5.55 3.01 -0.21
N GLU A 80 4.82 1.99 0.23
CA GLU A 80 4.01 2.02 1.46
C GLU A 80 4.87 2.38 2.67
N LEU A 81 5.95 1.63 2.91
CA LEU A 81 6.85 1.86 4.03
C LEU A 81 7.49 3.24 3.99
N MET A 82 7.96 3.67 2.81
CA MET A 82 8.59 4.97 2.64
C MET A 82 7.63 6.11 3.00
N MET A 83 6.36 6.02 2.58
CA MET A 83 5.35 7.02 2.91
C MET A 83 4.99 6.99 4.41
N GLY A 84 4.86 5.81 5.02
CA GLY A 84 4.68 5.67 6.46
C GLY A 84 5.79 6.34 7.26
N VAL A 85 7.04 6.04 6.92
CA VAL A 85 8.23 6.64 7.56
C VAL A 85 8.27 8.16 7.38
N MET A 86 7.96 8.66 6.17
CA MET A 86 7.90 10.10 5.92
C MET A 86 6.88 10.79 6.84
N PHE A 87 5.66 10.25 6.93
CA PHE A 87 4.61 10.80 7.80
C PHE A 87 5.03 10.81 9.27
N PHE A 88 5.60 9.71 9.75
CA PHE A 88 6.13 9.62 11.11
C PHE A 88 7.22 10.65 11.39
N LEU A 89 8.20 10.78 10.47
CA LEU A 89 9.30 11.74 10.62
C LEU A 89 8.77 13.18 10.59
N THR A 90 7.86 13.51 9.68
CA THR A 90 7.28 14.86 9.61
C THR A 90 6.52 15.19 10.90
N ALA A 91 5.73 14.28 11.44
CA ALA A 91 5.03 14.50 12.71
C ALA A 91 5.99 14.67 13.89
N SER A 92 7.08 13.90 13.91
CA SER A 92 8.10 13.97 14.95
C SER A 92 8.85 15.30 14.91
N LEU A 93 9.19 15.79 13.71
CA LEU A 93 9.87 17.06 13.50
C LEU A 93 8.96 18.27 13.72
N ALA A 94 7.67 18.15 13.45
CA ALA A 94 6.68 19.20 13.69
C ALA A 94 6.34 19.36 15.19
N GLY A 95 6.86 18.50 16.06
CA GLY A 95 6.60 18.57 17.50
C GLY A 95 5.13 18.29 17.82
N VAL A 96 4.49 17.36 17.11
CA VAL A 96 3.12 16.94 17.42
C VAL A 96 3.16 16.21 18.78
N GLU A 97 2.76 16.91 19.84
CA GLU A 97 2.51 16.35 21.17
C GLU A 97 1.05 15.84 21.26
#